data_AF-A0A5E4Q9B1-F1
#
_entry.id   AF-A0A5E4Q9B1-F1
#
_cell.length_a   1.000
_cell.length_b   1.000
_cell.length_c   1.000
_cell.angle_alpha   90.00
_cell.angle_beta   90.00
_cell.angle_gamma   90.00
#
_symmetry.space_group_name_H-M   'P 1'
#
loop_
_entity.id
_entity.type
_entity.pdbx_description
1 polymer ?
#
loop_
_entity_poly.entity_id
_entity_poly.type
_entity_poly.pdbx_seq_one_letter_code
_entity_poly.pdbx_strand_id
1 'polypeptide(L)'
;MTKTFWLSYAPSGIMFLIQALILKPFQPVALSMMLSYWEPGSTMTYEQAVYCAAVVIFMSLLIAFLNHHGTYSTQQFGMKVRIAACSLIYRKVLRMSSGALAETTAGQVVNLLSNDVNRFDYAFIYTHFIWLLPLQVIIVCYLIYLKIGYAAIVGVIGIVLQTIPVQSYMSKIAARLRMKTACRTDERYKNVRVGETF
;
A
#
# COMPACT_ATOMS: atom_id res chain seq x y z
N MET A 1 16.63 15.97 -0.98
CA MET A 1 16.13 14.57 -0.96
C MET A 1 15.43 14.19 -2.26
N THR A 2 14.46 14.96 -2.77
CA THR A 2 13.71 14.63 -4.02
C THR A 2 14.59 14.36 -5.24
N LYS A 3 15.61 15.20 -5.51
CA LYS A 3 16.53 15.01 -6.67
C LYS A 3 17.46 13.79 -6.57
N THR A 4 17.76 13.31 -5.36
CA THR A 4 18.71 12.19 -5.14
C THR A 4 18.01 10.83 -5.16
N PHE A 5 16.75 10.80 -4.75
CA PHE A 5 16.06 9.55 -4.43
C PHE A 5 15.04 9.11 -5.50
N TRP A 6 14.58 10.02 -6.36
CA TRP A 6 13.54 9.70 -7.35
C TRP A 6 13.97 8.63 -8.36
N LEU A 7 15.25 8.63 -8.80
CA LEU A 7 15.77 7.63 -9.75
C LEU A 7 15.77 6.21 -9.18
N SER A 8 15.99 6.06 -7.88
CA SER A 8 15.95 4.75 -7.21
C SER A 8 14.53 4.29 -6.89
N TYR A 9 13.57 5.22 -6.85
CA TYR A 9 12.18 4.95 -6.50
C TYR A 9 11.30 4.72 -7.73
N ALA A 10 11.56 5.41 -8.84
CA ALA A 10 10.79 5.35 -10.08
C ALA A 10 10.61 3.93 -10.67
N PRO A 11 11.62 3.03 -10.68
CA PRO A 11 11.45 1.68 -11.22
C PRO A 11 10.33 0.88 -10.55
N SER A 12 10.17 1.02 -9.23
CA SER A 12 9.06 0.37 -8.50
C SER A 12 7.69 0.87 -8.95
N GLY A 13 7.58 2.18 -9.24
CA GLY A 13 6.35 2.78 -9.76
C GLY A 13 5.97 2.24 -11.12
N ILE A 14 6.95 2.04 -12.02
CA ILE A 14 6.73 1.44 -13.35
C ILE A 14 6.24 0.00 -13.21
N MET A 15 6.85 -0.80 -12.33
CA MET A 15 6.41 -2.19 -12.08
C MET A 15 4.97 -2.24 -11.57
N PHE A 16 4.59 -1.35 -10.66
CA PHE A 16 3.21 -1.28 -10.16
C PHE A 16 2.23 -0.73 -11.19
N LEU A 17 2.66 0.21 -12.04
CA LEU A 17 1.86 0.75 -13.14
C LEU A 17 1.52 -0.33 -14.17
N ILE A 18 2.49 -1.11 -14.62
CA ILE A 18 2.27 -2.23 -15.55
C ILE A 18 1.25 -3.23 -14.96
N GLN A 19 1.40 -3.56 -13.68
CA GLN A 19 0.45 -4.45 -13.00
C GLN A 19 -0.96 -3.84 -12.90
N ALA A 20 -1.06 -2.58 -12.49
CA ALA A 20 -2.33 -1.93 -12.19
C ALA A 20 -3.13 -1.62 -13.46
N LEU A 21 -2.46 -1.20 -14.54
CA LEU A 21 -3.14 -0.74 -15.76
C LEU A 21 -3.29 -1.84 -16.82
N ILE A 22 -2.39 -2.83 -16.84
CA ILE A 22 -2.36 -3.87 -17.89
C ILE A 22 -2.66 -5.24 -17.30
N LEU A 23 -1.79 -5.76 -16.43
CA LEU A 23 -1.88 -7.19 -16.09
C LEU A 23 -3.14 -7.53 -15.30
N LYS A 24 -3.44 -6.78 -14.23
CA LYS A 24 -4.60 -7.08 -13.36
C LYS A 24 -5.95 -6.83 -14.05
N PRO A 25 -6.18 -5.72 -14.79
CA PRO A 25 -7.47 -5.51 -15.45
C PRO A 25 -7.75 -6.47 -16.61
N PHE A 26 -6.72 -6.91 -17.34
CA PHE A 26 -6.88 -7.77 -18.51
C PHE A 26 -6.82 -9.26 -18.20
N GLN A 27 -6.28 -9.68 -17.05
CA GLN A 27 -6.29 -11.09 -16.65
C GLN A 27 -7.70 -11.71 -16.60
N PRO A 28 -8.75 -11.05 -16.03
CA PRO A 28 -10.12 -11.54 -16.11
C PRO A 28 -10.66 -11.64 -17.55
N VAL A 29 -10.20 -10.77 -18.46
CA VAL A 29 -10.59 -10.83 -19.87
C VAL A 29 -9.98 -12.06 -20.53
N ALA A 30 -8.68 -12.31 -20.32
CA ALA A 30 -8.01 -13.52 -20.80
C ALA A 30 -8.66 -14.79 -20.22
N LEU A 31 -9.04 -14.76 -18.94
CA LEU A 31 -9.79 -15.85 -18.31
C LEU A 31 -11.17 -16.04 -18.96
N SER A 32 -11.90 -14.95 -19.27
CA SER A 32 -13.20 -15.05 -19.94
C SER A 32 -13.09 -15.65 -21.35
N MET A 33 -12.01 -15.37 -22.08
CA MET A 33 -11.72 -15.99 -23.38
C MET A 33 -11.43 -17.48 -23.24
N MET A 34 -10.77 -17.91 -22.15
CA MET A 34 -10.58 -19.33 -21.89
C MET A 34 -11.92 -20.03 -21.58
N LEU A 35 -12.80 -19.36 -20.82
CA LEU A 35 -14.09 -19.92 -20.43
C LEU A 35 -15.06 -20.11 -21.60
N SER A 36 -14.93 -19.33 -22.68
CA SER A 36 -15.77 -19.49 -23.87
C SER A 36 -15.62 -20.85 -24.56
N TYR A 37 -14.55 -21.60 -24.24
CA TYR A 37 -14.40 -23.00 -24.71
C TYR A 37 -15.59 -23.87 -24.30
N TRP A 38 -16.09 -23.68 -23.08
CA TRP A 38 -17.19 -24.43 -22.50
C TRP A 38 -18.57 -23.85 -22.81
N GLU A 39 -18.66 -22.74 -23.55
CA GLU A 39 -19.95 -22.19 -23.95
C GLU A 39 -20.62 -23.07 -25.03
N PRO A 40 -21.94 -23.31 -24.93
CA PRO A 40 -22.67 -24.07 -25.94
C PRO A 40 -22.51 -23.44 -27.33
N GLY A 41 -22.05 -24.21 -28.31
CA GLY A 41 -21.82 -23.73 -29.67
C GLY A 41 -20.48 -23.01 -29.88
N SER A 42 -19.51 -23.15 -28.97
CA SER A 42 -18.17 -22.58 -29.18
C SER A 42 -17.50 -23.18 -30.42
N THR A 43 -16.86 -22.33 -31.21
CA THR A 43 -16.03 -22.72 -32.36
C THR A 43 -14.55 -22.87 -31.96
N MET A 44 -14.24 -22.77 -30.66
CA MET A 44 -12.87 -22.69 -30.17
C MET A 44 -12.27 -24.09 -30.07
N THR A 45 -11.10 -24.27 -30.67
CA THR A 45 -10.40 -25.56 -30.62
C THR A 45 -9.75 -25.78 -29.26
N TYR A 46 -9.47 -27.05 -28.93
CA TYR A 46 -8.74 -27.39 -27.71
C TYR A 46 -7.37 -26.69 -27.63
N GLU A 47 -6.65 -26.60 -28.76
CA GLU A 47 -5.37 -25.89 -28.82
C GLU A 47 -5.50 -24.42 -28.45
N GLN A 48 -6.53 -23.72 -28.96
CA GLN A 48 -6.82 -22.32 -28.61
C GLN A 48 -7.14 -22.15 -27.12
N ALA A 49 -7.89 -23.08 -26.52
CA ALA A 49 -8.16 -23.08 -25.09
C ALA A 49 -6.87 -23.25 -24.26
N VAL A 50 -5.98 -24.15 -24.68
CA VAL A 50 -4.67 -24.36 -24.03
C VAL A 50 -3.79 -23.11 -24.14
N TYR A 51 -3.77 -22.43 -25.29
CA TYR A 51 -3.05 -21.16 -25.44
C TYR A 51 -3.60 -20.07 -24.50
N CYS A 52 -4.93 -19.95 -24.38
CA CYS A 52 -5.53 -19.01 -23.43
C CYS A 52 -5.15 -19.33 -21.98
N ALA A 53 -5.17 -20.60 -21.60
CA ALA A 53 -4.74 -21.03 -20.28
C ALA A 53 -3.27 -20.70 -20.00
N ALA A 54 -2.38 -20.95 -20.97
CA ALA A 54 -0.96 -20.61 -20.86
C ALA A 54 -0.74 -19.10 -20.67
N VAL A 55 -1.50 -18.25 -21.39
CA VAL A 55 -1.47 -16.79 -21.24
C VAL A 55 -1.91 -16.37 -19.83
N VAL A 56 -3.01 -16.94 -19.31
CA VAL A 56 -3.49 -16.63 -17.95
C VAL A 56 -2.47 -17.03 -16.88
N ILE A 57 -1.85 -18.21 -17.01
CA ILE A 57 -0.80 -18.67 -16.09
C ILE A 57 0.41 -17.73 -16.16
N PHE A 58 0.85 -17.40 -17.37
CA PHE A 58 1.98 -16.47 -17.57
C PHE A 58 1.70 -15.09 -16.97
N MET A 59 0.51 -14.52 -17.21
CA MET A 59 0.09 -13.26 -16.60
C MET A 59 0.11 -13.35 -15.07
N SER A 60 -0.36 -14.46 -14.49
CA SER A 60 -0.38 -14.67 -13.03
C SER A 60 1.03 -14.69 -12.44
N LEU A 61 1.96 -15.42 -13.08
CA LEU A 61 3.37 -15.47 -12.68
C LEU A 61 4.04 -14.11 -12.81
N LEU A 62 3.78 -13.38 -13.90
CA LEU A 62 4.34 -12.06 -14.12
C LEU A 62 3.81 -11.03 -13.11
N ILE A 63 2.51 -11.09 -12.77
CA ILE A 63 1.93 -10.25 -11.70
C ILE A 63 2.65 -10.54 -10.37
N ALA A 64 2.80 -11.81 -10.00
CA ALA A 64 3.47 -12.19 -8.75
C ALA A 64 4.92 -11.69 -8.73
N PHE A 65 5.67 -11.91 -9.81
CA PHE A 65 7.04 -11.46 -9.95
C PHE A 65 7.16 -9.94 -9.80
N LEU A 66 6.41 -9.16 -10.59
CA LEU A 66 6.46 -7.70 -10.54
C LEU A 66 5.99 -7.16 -9.17
N ASN A 67 5.01 -7.80 -8.53
CA ASN A 67 4.55 -7.40 -7.20
C ASN A 67 5.64 -7.58 -6.14
N HIS A 68 6.30 -8.74 -6.14
CA HIS A 68 7.40 -9.02 -5.21
C HIS A 68 8.59 -8.10 -5.45
N HIS A 69 9.04 -7.96 -6.69
CA HIS A 69 10.16 -7.08 -7.03
C HIS A 69 9.85 -5.59 -6.76
N GLY A 70 8.65 -5.12 -7.11
CA GLY A 70 8.22 -3.75 -6.85
C GLY A 70 8.12 -3.44 -5.35
N THR A 71 7.54 -4.36 -4.57
CA THR A 71 7.43 -4.23 -3.11
C THR A 71 8.80 -4.23 -2.46
N TYR A 72 9.66 -5.19 -2.83
CA TYR A 72 11.01 -5.28 -2.32
C TYR A 72 11.84 -4.04 -2.63
N SER A 73 11.79 -3.54 -3.86
CA SER A 73 12.45 -2.30 -4.28
C SER A 73 12.00 -1.10 -3.43
N THR A 74 10.69 -1.00 -3.18
CA THR A 74 10.12 0.08 -2.37
C THR A 74 10.51 -0.02 -0.89
N GLN A 75 10.57 -1.23 -0.34
CA GLN A 75 11.02 -1.47 1.03
C GLN A 75 12.51 -1.15 1.21
N GLN A 76 13.36 -1.55 0.26
CA GLN A 76 14.77 -1.17 0.26
C GLN A 76 14.93 0.36 0.20
N PHE A 77 14.10 1.03 -0.59
CA PHE A 77 14.08 2.48 -0.65
C PHE A 77 13.67 3.10 0.70
N GLY A 78 12.59 2.62 1.32
CA GLY A 78 12.15 3.05 2.65
C GLY A 78 13.25 2.88 3.70
N MET A 79 13.96 1.76 3.66
CA MET A 79 15.09 1.49 4.55
C MET A 79 16.23 2.51 4.38
N LYS A 80 16.59 2.86 3.13
CA LYS A 80 17.62 3.88 2.86
C LYS A 80 17.20 5.25 3.41
N VAL A 81 15.93 5.63 3.25
CA VAL A 81 15.39 6.88 3.80
C VAL A 81 15.42 6.86 5.33
N ARG A 82 15.05 5.75 5.97
CA ARG A 82 15.15 5.58 7.43
C ARG A 82 16.57 5.78 7.93
N ILE A 83 17.55 5.10 7.33
CA ILE A 83 18.96 5.20 7.74
C ILE A 83 19.47 6.64 7.59
N ALA A 84 19.12 7.30 6.48
CA ALA A 84 19.50 8.69 6.25
C ALA A 84 18.86 9.64 7.28
N ALA A 85 17.57 9.46 7.57
CA ALA A 85 16.86 10.26 8.57
C ALA A 85 17.45 10.08 9.97
N CYS A 86 17.66 8.83 10.43
CA CYS A 86 18.30 8.55 11.72
C CYS A 86 19.69 9.20 11.81
N SER A 87 20.49 9.11 10.75
CA SER A 87 21.83 9.69 10.70
C SER A 87 21.82 11.21 10.79
N LEU A 88 20.87 11.87 10.12
CA LEU A 88 20.71 13.33 10.16
C LEU A 88 20.21 13.81 11.54
N ILE A 89 19.24 13.10 12.12
CA ILE A 89 18.73 13.42 13.47
C ILE A 89 19.86 13.27 14.50
N TYR A 90 20.61 12.17 14.46
CA TYR A 90 21.73 11.94 15.36
C TYR A 90 22.79 13.04 15.27
N ARG A 91 23.20 13.41 14.04
CA ARG A 91 24.14 14.53 13.82
C ARG A 91 23.60 15.87 14.31
N LYS A 92 22.29 16.11 14.21
CA LYS A 92 21.67 17.33 14.70
C LYS A 92 21.66 17.39 16.23
N VAL A 93 21.31 16.30 16.89
CA VAL A 93 21.29 16.17 18.36
C VAL A 93 22.67 16.44 18.94
N LEU A 94 23.74 15.88 18.35
CA LEU A 94 25.12 16.12 18.79
C LEU A 94 25.62 17.57 18.62
N ARG A 95 24.92 18.39 17.82
CA ARG A 95 25.30 19.79 17.56
C ARG A 95 24.35 20.80 18.22
N MET A 96 23.36 20.33 18.98
CA MET A 96 22.42 21.21 19.69
C MET A 96 23.05 21.75 20.98
N SER A 97 22.71 22.98 21.33
CA SER A 97 23.10 23.58 22.61
C SER A 97 22.36 22.90 23.75
N SER A 98 22.94 22.92 24.95
CA SER A 98 22.37 22.29 26.14
C SER A 98 20.96 22.79 26.48
N GLY A 99 20.64 24.07 26.19
CA GLY A 99 19.30 24.62 26.39
C GLY A 99 18.26 24.06 25.42
N ALA A 100 18.58 23.95 24.12
CA ALA A 100 17.69 23.35 23.13
C ALA A 100 17.54 21.83 23.31
N LEU A 101 18.59 21.17 23.82
CA LEU A 101 18.55 19.76 24.21
C LEU A 101 17.76 19.54 25.50
N ALA A 102 17.73 20.51 26.42
CA ALA A 102 16.89 20.44 27.61
C ALA A 102 15.39 20.52 27.26
N GLU A 103 15.01 21.32 26.25
CA GLU A 103 13.64 21.32 25.71
C GLU A 103 13.30 20.06 24.92
N THR A 104 14.30 19.41 24.31
CA THR A 104 14.13 18.16 23.55
C THR A 104 14.66 16.98 24.36
N THR A 105 13.83 16.43 25.25
CA THR A 105 14.25 15.30 26.11
C THR A 105 14.82 14.14 25.28
N ALA A 106 15.88 13.50 25.78
CA ALA A 106 16.50 12.33 25.12
C ALA A 106 15.46 11.24 24.80
N GLY A 107 14.42 11.10 25.63
CA GLY A 107 13.29 10.19 25.39
C GLY A 107 12.46 10.55 24.14
N GLN A 108 12.25 11.83 23.83
CA GLN A 108 11.56 12.26 22.61
C GLN A 108 12.36 11.91 21.35
N VAL A 109 13.69 12.06 21.39
CA VAL A 109 14.58 11.68 20.27
C VAL A 109 14.54 10.17 20.04
N VAL A 110 14.64 9.38 21.11
CA VAL A 110 14.55 7.91 21.01
C VAL A 110 13.18 7.49 20.49
N ASN A 111 12.09 8.09 20.99
CA ASN A 111 10.74 7.80 20.51
C ASN A 111 10.57 8.14 19.02
N LEU A 112 11.09 9.28 18.57
CA LEU A 112 11.08 9.67 17.15
C LEU A 112 11.81 8.64 16.29
N LEU A 113 13.03 8.24 16.69
CA LEU A 113 13.83 7.25 15.95
C LEU A 113 13.15 5.87 15.91
N SER A 114 12.54 5.44 17.02
CA SER A 114 11.95 4.11 17.16
C SER A 114 10.54 3.98 16.58
N ASN A 115 9.72 5.03 16.60
CA ASN A 115 8.32 4.94 16.16
C ASN A 115 8.07 5.62 14.81
N ASP A 116 8.58 6.84 14.61
CA ASP A 116 8.24 7.62 13.42
C ASP A 116 9.07 7.22 12.22
N VAL A 117 10.39 7.05 12.40
CA VAL A 117 11.28 6.72 11.26
C VAL A 117 11.03 5.29 10.75
N ASN A 118 10.59 4.36 11.61
CA ASN A 118 10.23 3.01 11.18
C ASN A 118 9.01 2.96 10.25
N ARG A 119 8.13 3.98 10.27
CA ARG A 119 7.00 4.05 9.33
C ARG A 119 7.45 4.26 7.88
N PHE A 120 8.67 4.76 7.64
CA PHE A 120 9.18 4.94 6.28
C PHE A 120 9.36 3.63 5.51
N ASP A 121 9.53 2.49 6.19
CA ASP A 121 9.66 1.19 5.53
C ASP A 121 8.42 0.83 4.69
N TYR A 122 7.24 1.27 5.15
CA TYR A 122 5.96 1.01 4.47
C TYR A 122 5.32 2.25 3.85
N ALA A 123 5.70 3.47 4.25
CA ALA A 123 5.07 4.68 3.71
C ALA A 123 5.15 4.76 2.18
N PHE A 124 6.31 4.42 1.62
CA PHE A 124 6.57 4.57 0.18
C PHE A 124 5.82 3.57 -0.70
N ILE A 125 5.41 2.40 -0.19
CA ILE A 125 4.55 1.51 -0.99
C ILE A 125 3.16 2.13 -1.14
N TYR A 126 2.61 2.70 -0.07
CA TYR A 126 1.30 3.35 -0.12
C TYR A 126 1.28 4.62 -0.96
N THR A 127 2.40 5.35 -1.03
CA THR A 127 2.52 6.52 -1.93
C THR A 127 2.25 6.16 -3.39
N HIS A 128 2.69 5.00 -3.87
CA HIS A 128 2.37 4.55 -5.23
C HIS A 128 0.87 4.26 -5.42
N PHE A 129 0.24 3.66 -4.42
CA PHE A 129 -1.19 3.34 -4.50
C PHE A 129 -2.11 4.56 -4.52
N ILE A 130 -1.67 5.71 -3.97
CA ILE A 130 -2.48 6.95 -3.98
C ILE A 130 -2.86 7.37 -5.40
N TRP A 131 -1.93 7.30 -6.35
CA TRP A 131 -2.17 7.71 -7.73
C TRP A 131 -2.52 6.54 -8.66
N LEU A 132 -2.07 5.32 -8.35
CA LEU A 132 -2.40 4.13 -9.14
C LEU A 132 -3.86 3.69 -8.97
N LEU A 133 -4.42 3.75 -7.76
CA LEU A 133 -5.79 3.26 -7.51
C LEU A 133 -6.85 4.03 -8.30
N PRO A 134 -6.84 5.39 -8.36
CA PRO A 134 -7.77 6.13 -9.21
C PRO A 134 -7.68 5.74 -10.69
N LEU A 135 -6.46 5.62 -11.22
CA LEU A 135 -6.24 5.21 -12.61
C LEU A 135 -6.75 3.80 -12.87
N GLN A 136 -6.50 2.87 -11.94
CA GLN A 136 -6.98 1.50 -12.04
C GLN A 136 -8.51 1.42 -12.02
N VAL A 137 -9.18 2.19 -11.15
CA VAL A 137 -10.65 2.26 -11.11
C VAL A 137 -11.22 2.75 -12.43
N ILE A 138 -10.61 3.76 -13.06
CA ILE A 138 -11.05 4.28 -14.37
C ILE A 138 -10.96 3.18 -15.43
N ILE A 139 -9.83 2.48 -15.53
CA ILE A 139 -9.63 1.41 -16.53
C ILE A 139 -10.60 0.26 -16.30
N VAL A 140 -10.73 -0.22 -15.06
CA VAL A 140 -11.64 -1.33 -14.74
C VAL A 140 -13.10 -0.92 -15.00
N CYS A 141 -13.49 0.30 -14.64
CA CYS A 141 -14.82 0.82 -14.94
C CYS A 141 -15.08 0.88 -16.45
N TYR A 142 -14.10 1.31 -17.24
CA TYR A 142 -14.20 1.35 -18.70
C TYR A 142 -14.36 -0.07 -19.29
N LEU A 143 -13.55 -1.03 -18.85
CA LEU A 143 -13.66 -2.43 -19.31
C LEU A 143 -15.02 -3.04 -19.00
N ILE A 144 -15.58 -2.77 -17.82
CA ILE A 144 -16.92 -3.24 -17.44
C ILE A 144 -18.00 -2.49 -18.23
N TYR A 145 -17.83 -1.18 -18.46
CA TYR A 145 -18.75 -0.38 -19.29
C TYR A 145 -18.88 -0.95 -20.70
N LEU A 146 -17.80 -1.46 -21.30
CA LEU A 146 -17.87 -2.13 -22.60
C LEU A 146 -18.75 -3.40 -22.61
N LYS A 147 -19.02 -4.00 -21.45
CA LYS A 147 -19.83 -5.23 -21.33
C LYS A 147 -21.28 -4.96 -20.93
N ILE A 148 -21.51 -4.04 -20.00
CA ILE A 148 -22.85 -3.79 -19.40
C ILE A 148 -23.29 -2.32 -19.46
N GLY A 149 -22.56 -1.47 -20.18
CA GLY A 149 -22.89 -0.06 -20.37
C GLY A 149 -22.96 0.72 -19.05
N TYR A 150 -23.95 1.62 -18.94
CA TYR A 150 -24.13 2.52 -17.80
C TYR A 150 -24.31 1.81 -16.46
N ALA A 151 -24.74 0.53 -16.44
CA ALA A 151 -24.84 -0.25 -15.22
C ALA A 151 -23.49 -0.35 -14.48
N ALA A 152 -22.37 -0.35 -15.23
CA ALA A 152 -21.02 -0.33 -14.66
C ALA A 152 -20.79 0.92 -13.79
N ILE A 153 -21.18 2.08 -14.30
CA ILE A 153 -20.96 3.39 -13.64
C ILE A 153 -21.82 3.45 -12.38
N VAL A 154 -23.08 3.04 -12.46
CA VAL A 154 -23.98 2.98 -11.29
C VAL A 154 -23.41 2.05 -10.22
N GLY A 155 -22.89 0.88 -10.62
CA GLY A 155 -22.26 -0.07 -9.71
C GLY A 155 -21.02 0.51 -9.01
N VAL A 156 -20.11 1.14 -9.77
CA VAL A 156 -18.90 1.77 -9.20
C VAL A 156 -19.27 2.90 -8.24
N ILE A 157 -20.21 3.77 -8.61
CA ILE A 157 -20.70 4.85 -7.73
C ILE A 157 -21.31 4.24 -6.46
N GLY A 158 -22.15 3.22 -6.59
CA GLY A 158 -22.77 2.54 -5.45
C GLY A 158 -21.74 1.96 -4.49
N ILE A 159 -20.72 1.26 -5.01
CA ILE A 159 -19.62 0.71 -4.21
C ILE A 159 -18.83 1.83 -3.53
N VAL A 160 -18.52 2.93 -4.22
CA VAL A 160 -17.76 4.07 -3.64
C VAL A 160 -18.57 4.75 -2.52
N LEU A 161 -19.85 5.01 -2.77
CA LEU A 161 -20.76 5.62 -1.78
C LEU A 161 -20.99 4.72 -0.57
N GLN A 162 -20.93 3.39 -0.72
CA GLN A 162 -21.03 2.45 0.40
C GLN A 162 -19.70 2.32 1.14
N THR A 163 -18.59 2.15 0.41
CA THR A 163 -17.29 1.81 1.01
C THR A 163 -16.67 2.97 1.76
N ILE A 164 -16.75 4.21 1.26
CA ILE A 164 -16.13 5.37 1.91
C ILE A 164 -16.72 5.62 3.31
N PRO A 165 -18.05 5.68 3.52
CA PRO A 165 -18.63 5.87 4.84
C PRO A 165 -18.33 4.71 5.79
N VAL A 166 -18.45 3.47 5.31
CA VAL A 166 -18.19 2.27 6.13
C VAL A 166 -16.73 2.25 6.59
N GLN A 167 -15.77 2.45 5.67
CA GLN A 167 -14.36 2.48 6.03
C GLN A 167 -14.04 3.66 6.96
N SER A 168 -14.62 4.84 6.73
CA SER A 168 -14.42 6.01 7.58
C SER A 168 -14.96 5.78 9.00
N TYR A 169 -16.14 5.18 9.11
CA TYR A 169 -16.74 4.84 10.40
C TYR A 169 -15.90 3.80 11.16
N MET A 170 -15.51 2.72 10.49
CA MET A 170 -14.64 1.68 11.05
C MET A 170 -13.28 2.26 11.49
N SER A 171 -12.70 3.15 10.69
CA SER A 171 -11.43 3.82 11.03
C SER A 171 -11.55 4.72 12.26
N LYS A 172 -12.68 5.43 12.42
CA LYS A 172 -12.97 6.23 13.62
C LYS A 172 -13.11 5.35 14.86
N ILE A 173 -13.80 4.20 14.76
CA ILE A 173 -13.90 3.25 15.87
C ILE A 173 -12.51 2.72 16.24
N ALA A 174 -11.73 2.26 15.26
CA ALA A 174 -10.38 1.75 15.49
C ALA A 174 -9.48 2.80 16.17
N ALA A 175 -9.55 4.07 15.75
CA ALA A 175 -8.83 5.16 16.39
C ALA A 175 -9.27 5.39 17.84
N ARG A 176 -10.58 5.38 18.13
CA ARG A 176 -11.11 5.50 19.50
C ARG A 176 -10.67 4.35 20.40
N LEU A 177 -10.68 3.13 19.88
CA LEU A 177 -10.22 1.95 20.62
C LEU A 177 -8.72 2.03 20.90
N ARG A 178 -7.90 2.43 19.92
CA ARG A 178 -6.45 2.67 20.11
C ARG A 178 -6.19 3.71 21.19
N MET A 179 -6.94 4.81 21.21
CA MET A 179 -6.83 5.83 22.26
C MET A 179 -7.19 5.27 23.64
N LYS A 180 -8.29 4.52 23.77
CA LYS A 180 -8.66 3.89 25.06
C LYS A 180 -7.59 2.91 25.54
N THR A 181 -7.03 2.10 24.63
CA THR A 181 -5.93 1.18 24.97
C THR A 181 -4.69 1.94 25.41
N ALA A 182 -4.35 3.05 24.76
CA ALA A 182 -3.23 3.90 25.17
C ALA A 182 -3.44 4.47 26.58
N CYS A 183 -4.61 5.05 26.87
CA CYS A 183 -4.91 5.58 28.21
C CYS A 183 -4.84 4.51 29.32
N ARG A 184 -5.41 3.31 29.10
CA ARG A 184 -5.32 2.21 30.08
C ARG A 184 -3.89 1.72 30.28
N THR A 185 -3.10 1.73 29.22
CA THR A 185 -1.68 1.37 29.29
C THR A 185 -0.92 2.38 30.14
N ASP A 186 -1.17 3.68 29.95
CA ASP A 186 -0.56 4.75 30.75
C ASP A 186 -0.97 4.67 32.24
N GLU A 187 -2.23 4.40 32.55
CA GLU A 187 -2.71 4.19 33.93
C GLU A 187 -2.00 3.01 34.60
N ARG A 188 -1.85 1.88 33.87
CA ARG A 188 -1.13 0.70 34.38
C ARG A 188 0.32 1.05 34.73
N TYR A 189 1.03 1.76 33.84
CA TYR A 189 2.42 2.15 34.10
C TYR A 189 2.56 3.08 35.32
N LYS A 190 1.59 3.98 35.55
CA LYS A 190 1.57 4.82 36.76
C LYS A 190 1.37 4.00 38.03
N ASN A 191 0.41 3.08 38.04
CA ASN A 191 0.11 2.27 39.24
C ASN A 191 1.25 1.31 39.62
N VAL A 192 1.96 0.74 38.64
CA VAL A 192 3.13 -0.12 38.91
C VAL A 192 4.29 0.70 39.53
N ARG A 193 4.58 1.90 39.02
CA ARG A 193 5.60 2.79 39.62
C ARG A 193 5.29 3.19 41.06
N VAL A 194 4.01 3.37 41.38
CA VAL A 194 3.58 3.66 42.75
C VAL A 194 3.77 2.44 43.64
N GLY A 195 3.56 1.22 43.15
CA GLY A 195 3.80 -0.01 43.91
C GLY A 195 5.28 -0.32 44.20
N GLU A 196 6.22 0.15 43.36
CA GLU A 196 7.67 0.00 43.59
C GLU A 196 8.27 1.06 44.53
N THR A 197 7.49 2.06 44.94
CA THR A 197 7.93 3.15 45.85
C THR A 197 7.48 2.94 47.30
N PHE A 198 6.99 1.75 47.65
CA PHE A 198 6.65 1.31 49.01
C PHE A 198 7.40 0.05 49.42
#